data_AF-A0A367LVA2-F1
#
_entry.id   AF-A0A367LVA2-F1
#
_cell.length_a   1.000
_cell.length_b   1.000
_cell.length_c   1.000
_cell.angle_alpha   90.00
_cell.angle_beta   90.00
_cell.angle_gamma   90.00
#
_symmetry.space_group_name_H-M   'P 1'
#
loop_
_entity.id
_entity.type
_entity.pdbx_description
1 polymer ?
#
loop_
_entity_poly.entity_id
_entity_poly.type
_entity_poly.pdbx_seq_one_letter_code
_entity_poly.pdbx_strand_id
1 'polypeptide(L)'
;ADLARLLDAVQGRIQVASAAESHAARLQVRLPQLGAVEVQVLHGHGQLQVEISASPGSLAFLQQARGELLERLQRLHPEQPVQLTFNQQQDSGQRSRHRRYLHE
;
A
#
# COMPACT_ATOMS: atom_id res chain seq x y z
N ALA A 1 9.59 12.65 -8.88
CA ALA A 1 8.18 13.10 -8.92
C ALA A 1 7.25 12.06 -8.30
N ASP A 2 7.30 10.81 -8.78
CA ASP A 2 6.42 9.74 -8.32
C ASP A 2 6.52 9.42 -6.82
N LEU A 3 7.74 9.33 -6.30
CA LEU A 3 7.98 9.07 -4.88
C LEU A 3 7.33 10.13 -3.98
N ALA A 4 7.48 11.41 -4.31
CA ALA A 4 6.90 12.50 -3.52
C ALA A 4 5.36 12.42 -3.51
N ARG A 5 4.75 12.14 -4.68
CA ARG A 5 3.30 11.97 -4.80
C ARG A 5 2.79 10.72 -4.06
N LEU A 6 3.57 9.65 -4.07
CA LEU A 6 3.24 8.43 -3.34
C LEU A 6 3.28 8.67 -1.82
N LEU A 7 4.29 9.37 -1.32
CA LEU A 7 4.40 9.72 0.10
C LEU A 7 3.27 10.64 0.56
N ASP A 8 2.93 11.65 -0.23
CA ASP A 8 1.80 12.54 0.02
C ASP A 8 0.47 11.76 0.09
N ALA A 9 0.25 10.83 -0.86
CA ALA A 9 -0.92 9.95 -0.84
C ALA A 9 -0.96 9.08 0.41
N VAL A 10 0.17 8.48 0.83
CA VAL A 10 0.25 7.68 2.05
C VAL A 10 -0.03 8.53 3.29
N GLN A 11 0.54 9.73 3.39
CA GLN A 11 0.29 10.63 4.51
C GLN A 11 -1.18 10.97 4.69
N GLY A 12 -1.86 11.33 3.58
CA GLY A 12 -3.30 11.57 3.60
C GLY A 12 -4.11 10.33 3.98
N ARG A 13 -3.64 9.12 3.67
CA ARG A 13 -4.28 7.87 4.08
C ARG A 13 -4.05 7.51 5.54
N ILE A 14 -2.88 7.81 6.10
CA ILE A 14 -2.62 7.64 7.53
C ILE A 14 -3.59 8.49 8.35
N GLN A 15 -3.76 9.77 7.99
CA GLN A 15 -4.68 10.67 8.69
C GLN A 15 -6.12 10.14 8.66
N VAL A 16 -6.59 9.70 7.49
CA VAL A 16 -7.94 9.11 7.35
C VAL A 16 -8.07 7.81 8.15
N ALA A 17 -7.09 6.92 8.07
CA ALA A 17 -7.10 5.66 8.81
C ALA A 17 -7.08 5.87 10.33
N SER A 18 -6.38 6.90 10.82
CA SER A 18 -6.33 7.23 12.25
C SER A 18 -7.68 7.68 12.81
N ALA A 19 -8.53 8.31 11.99
CA ALA A 19 -9.83 8.83 12.38
C ALA A 19 -11.00 7.88 12.07
N ALA A 20 -10.78 6.86 11.24
CA ALA A 20 -11.80 5.90 10.85
C ALA A 20 -11.97 4.78 11.89
N GLU A 21 -13.21 4.36 12.16
CA GLU A 21 -13.51 3.21 13.04
C GLU A 21 -12.90 1.90 12.53
N SER A 22 -12.74 1.77 11.20
CA SER A 22 -12.09 0.61 10.57
C SER A 22 -10.58 0.59 10.75
N HIS A 23 -10.00 1.70 11.24
CA HIS A 23 -8.56 1.94 11.28
C HIS A 23 -7.85 1.74 9.93
N ALA A 24 -8.58 1.83 8.82
CA ALA A 24 -8.06 1.51 7.50
C ALA A 24 -8.49 2.57 6.47
N ALA A 25 -7.60 2.85 5.52
CA ALA A 25 -7.90 3.74 4.40
C ALA A 25 -7.22 3.26 3.12
N ARG A 26 -7.92 3.43 2.00
CA ARG A 26 -7.43 3.06 0.66
C ARG A 26 -7.55 4.24 -0.29
N LEU A 27 -6.61 4.35 -1.23
CA LEU A 27 -6.62 5.34 -2.30
C LEU A 27 -5.90 4.81 -3.53
N GLN A 28 -6.53 4.98 -4.70
CA GLN A 28 -5.85 4.78 -5.97
C GLN A 28 -5.24 6.11 -6.44
N VAL A 29 -3.94 6.11 -6.70
CA VAL A 29 -3.17 7.27 -7.17
C VAL A 29 -2.55 6.97 -8.52
N ARG A 30 -2.60 7.94 -9.44
CA ARG A 30 -1.93 7.84 -10.73
C ARG A 30 -0.59 8.56 -10.67
N LEU A 31 0.48 7.77 -10.73
CA LEU A 31 1.86 8.23 -10.73
C LEU A 31 2.35 8.44 -12.18
N PRO A 32 3.08 9.54 -12.46
CA PRO A 32 3.54 9.87 -13.81
C PRO A 32 4.30 8.75 -14.54
N GLN A 33 5.21 8.02 -13.88
CA GLN A 33 6.00 6.94 -14.47
C GLN A 33 5.44 5.56 -14.10
N LEU A 34 5.01 5.40 -12.85
CA LEU A 34 4.56 4.11 -12.31
C LEU A 34 3.09 3.77 -12.63
N GLY A 35 2.34 4.69 -13.24
CA GLY A 35 0.96 4.46 -13.64
C GLY A 35 0.00 4.39 -12.45
N ALA A 36 -1.04 3.56 -12.56
CA ALA A 36 -2.03 3.39 -11.50
C ALA A 36 -1.44 2.53 -10.36
N VAL A 37 -1.46 3.09 -9.16
CA VAL A 37 -1.00 2.45 -7.93
C VAL A 37 -2.09 2.58 -6.87
N GLU A 38 -2.43 1.50 -6.19
CA GLU A 38 -3.32 1.52 -5.04
C GLU A 38 -2.49 1.50 -3.75
N VAL A 39 -2.84 2.39 -2.83
CA VAL A 39 -2.25 2.48 -1.49
C VAL A 39 -3.31 2.09 -0.48
N GLN A 40 -3.01 1.10 0.34
CA GLN A 40 -3.81 0.73 1.49
C GLN A 40 -3.00 0.93 2.76
N VAL A 41 -3.62 1.59 3.74
CA VAL A 41 -3.05 1.82 5.06
C VAL A 41 -3.95 1.16 6.10
N LEU A 42 -3.35 0.44 7.02
CA LEU A 42 -3.99 -0.08 8.24
C LEU A 42 -3.23 0.46 9.45
N HIS A 43 -3.91 1.23 10.28
CA HIS A 43 -3.40 1.86 11.47
C HIS A 43 -3.66 0.97 12.69
N GLY A 44 -2.75 0.01 12.93
CA GLY A 44 -2.84 -0.88 14.08
C GLY A 44 -2.42 -0.20 15.39
N HIS A 45 -2.62 -0.89 16.51
CA HIS A 45 -2.24 -0.39 17.85
C HIS A 45 -0.73 -0.41 18.15
N GLY A 46 0.09 -0.98 17.27
CA GLY A 46 1.55 -1.08 17.50
C GLY A 46 2.39 -1.15 16.23
N GLN A 47 1.78 -0.96 15.06
CA GLN A 47 2.44 -0.87 13.78
C GLN A 47 1.52 -0.23 12.74
N LEU A 48 2.11 0.53 11.83
CA LEU A 48 1.44 1.04 10.65
C LEU A 48 1.72 0.10 9.48
N GLN A 49 0.70 -0.54 8.93
CA GLN A 49 0.86 -1.35 7.72
C GLN A 49 0.53 -0.50 6.50
N VAL A 50 1.43 -0.50 5.52
CA VAL A 50 1.28 0.17 4.24
C VAL A 50 1.47 -0.88 3.15
N GLU A 51 0.40 -1.17 2.42
CA GLU A 51 0.43 -2.03 1.25
C GLU A 51 0.34 -1.18 -0.02
N ILE A 52 1.24 -1.43 -0.96
CA ILE A 52 1.25 -0.77 -2.27
C ILE A 52 0.97 -1.80 -3.35
N SER A 53 -0.15 -1.64 -4.05
CA SER A 53 -0.50 -2.48 -5.20
C SER A 53 -0.23 -1.76 -6.52
N ALA A 54 0.49 -2.40 -7.44
CA ALA A 54 0.81 -1.80 -8.74
C ALA A 54 0.94 -2.85 -9.85
N SER A 55 1.15 -2.38 -11.08
CA SER A 55 1.49 -3.26 -12.21
C SER A 55 2.83 -3.99 -11.96
N PRO A 56 3.08 -5.14 -12.59
CA PRO A 56 4.32 -5.91 -12.40
C PRO A 56 5.60 -5.11 -12.65
N GLY A 57 5.62 -4.28 -13.70
CA GLY A 57 6.77 -3.42 -14.03
C GLY A 57 7.02 -2.35 -12.96
N SER A 58 5.94 -1.71 -12.50
CA SER A 58 6.01 -0.71 -11.42
C SER A 58 6.43 -1.33 -10.08
N LEU A 59 5.95 -2.54 -9.80
CA LEU A 59 6.33 -3.29 -8.60
C LEU A 59 7.81 -3.63 -8.54
N ALA A 60 8.40 -4.04 -9.66
CA ALA A 60 9.84 -4.32 -9.71
C ALA A 60 10.66 -3.08 -9.32
N PHE A 61 10.28 -1.92 -9.84
CA PHE A 61 10.89 -0.64 -9.47
C PHE A 61 10.69 -0.30 -7.99
N LEU A 62 9.47 -0.45 -7.46
CA LEU A 62 9.15 -0.18 -6.06
C LEU A 62 9.92 -1.11 -5.10
N GLN A 63 10.10 -2.38 -5.47
CA GLN A 63 10.88 -3.32 -4.69
C GLN A 63 12.38 -2.99 -4.67
N GLN A 64 12.93 -2.50 -5.79
CA GLN A 64 14.31 -1.99 -5.82
C GLN A 64 14.49 -0.76 -4.91
N ALA A 65 13.49 0.12 -4.86
CA ALA A 65 13.47 1.29 -4.00
C ALA A 65 12.93 1.03 -2.57
N ARG A 66 12.72 -0.24 -2.18
CA ARG A 66 12.04 -0.60 -0.92
C ARG A 66 12.72 0.01 0.30
N GLY A 67 14.04 -0.01 0.36
CA GLY A 67 14.81 0.51 1.50
C GLY A 67 14.55 2.00 1.71
N GLU A 68 14.69 2.79 0.65
CA GLU A 68 14.43 4.24 0.68
C GLU A 68 12.95 4.55 0.99
N LEU A 69 12.02 3.80 0.39
CA LEU A 69 10.59 3.95 0.65
C LEU A 69 10.26 3.71 2.12
N LEU A 70 10.73 2.61 2.68
CA LEU A 70 10.49 2.26 4.08
C LEU A 70 11.08 3.31 5.01
N GLU A 71 12.31 3.76 4.76
CA GLU A 71 12.96 4.77 5.59
C GLU A 71 12.19 6.10 5.58
N ARG A 72 11.73 6.55 4.40
CA ARG A 72 10.94 7.78 4.28
C ARG A 72 9.56 7.64 4.94
N LEU A 73 8.90 6.48 4.79
CA LEU A 73 7.64 6.20 5.47
C LEU A 73 7.80 6.15 6.99
N GLN A 74 8.88 5.56 7.50
CA GLN A 74 9.18 5.52 8.93
C GLN A 74 9.43 6.92 9.50
N ARG A 75 10.10 7.80 8.75
CA ARG A 75 10.28 9.21 9.12
C ARG A 75 8.96 9.99 9.08
N LEU A 76 8.04 9.62 8.20
CA LEU A 76 6.73 10.25 8.08
C LEU A 76 5.79 9.85 9.23
N HIS A 77 5.91 8.63 9.74
CA HIS A 77 5.14 8.13 10.88
C HIS A 77 6.08 7.52 11.94
N PRO A 78 6.77 8.35 12.74
CA PRO A 78 7.78 7.89 13.70
C PRO A 78 7.18 7.22 14.94
N GLU A 79 5.88 7.40 15.17
CA GLU A 79 5.19 6.93 16.38
C GLU A 79 5.07 5.40 16.45
N GLN A 80 5.10 4.73 15.30
CA GLN A 80 4.97 3.27 15.21
C GLN A 80 5.88 2.71 14.12
N PRO A 81 6.36 1.45 14.27
CA PRO A 81 7.08 0.77 13.21
C PRO A 81 6.21 0.63 11.96
N VAL A 82 6.77 0.99 10.81
CA VAL A 82 6.09 0.85 9.52
C VAL A 82 6.39 -0.52 8.91
N GLN A 83 5.34 -1.24 8.53
CA GLN A 83 5.45 -2.44 7.70
C GLN A 83 5.05 -2.12 6.27
N LEU A 84 6.01 -2.18 5.36
CA LEU A 84 5.80 -1.97 3.92
C LEU A 84 5.71 -3.30 3.18
N THR A 85 4.56 -3.55 2.57
CA THR A 85 4.30 -4.70 1.69
C THR A 85 3.94 -4.23 0.28
N PHE A 86 4.15 -5.13 -0.67
CA PHE A 86 3.84 -4.90 -2.08
C PHE A 86 2.95 -6.01 -2.59
N ASN A 87 1.94 -5.64 -3.37
CA ASN A 87 0.99 -6.59 -3.94
C ASN A 87 0.82 -6.33 -5.44
N GLN A 88 0.58 -7.37 -6.22
CA GLN A 88 0.32 -7.20 -7.64
C GLN A 88 -1.13 -6.78 -7.82
N GLN A 89 -1.35 -5.62 -8.44
CA GLN A 89 -2.70 -5.18 -8.77
C GLN A 89 -3.24 -6.18 -9.81
N GLN A 90 -4.13 -7.06 -9.36
CA GLN A 90 -4.83 -7.96 -10.25
C GLN A 90 -5.80 -7.12 -11.06
N ASP A 91 -5.57 -7.04 -12.37
CA ASP A 91 -6.57 -6.52 -13.29
C ASP A 91 -7.85 -7.32 -13.05
N SER A 92 -8.91 -6.65 -12.65
CA SER A 92 -10.16 -7.22 -12.17
C SER A 92 -10.96 -7.85 -13.31
N GLY A 93 -10.35 -8.77 -14.05
CA GLY A 93 -10.95 -9.58 -15.10
C GLY A 93 -11.13 -11.06 -14.72
N GLN A 94 -10.57 -11.54 -13.59
CA GLN A 94 -10.68 -12.95 -13.20
C GLN A 94 -10.94 -13.14 -11.69
N ARG A 95 -12.09 -12.68 -11.22
CA ARG A 95 -12.65 -13.12 -9.95
C ARG A 95 -13.56 -14.33 -10.18
N SER A 96 -12.99 -15.52 -10.13
CA SER A 96 -13.60 -16.75 -9.56
C SER A 96 -12.87 -17.98 -10.07
N ARG A 97 -12.00 -18.55 -9.23
CA ARG A 97 -11.77 -20.00 -9.08
C ARG A 97 -10.64 -20.19 -8.07
N HIS A 98 -11.01 -20.35 -6.80
CA HIS A 98 -10.52 -21.52 -6.08
C HIS A 98 -11.52 -21.93 -5.00
N ARG A 99 -12.34 -22.88 -5.41
CA ARG A 99 -13.12 -23.80 -4.60
C ARG A 99 -12.19 -24.51 -3.62
N ARG A 100 -12.37 -24.27 -2.32
CA ARG A 100 -11.92 -25.16 -1.25
C ARG A 100 -13.07 -25.37 -0.28
N TYR A 101 -13.85 -26.41 -0.56
CA TYR A 101 -14.53 -27.16 0.49
C TYR A 101 -14.12 -28.62 0.31
N LEU A 102 -13.36 -29.09 1.29
CA LEU A 102 -12.85 -30.42 1.56
C LEU A 102 -12.99 -30.43 3.10
N HIS A 103 -13.72 -31.29 3.80
CA HIS A 103 -14.27 -32.63 3.63
C HIS A 103 -15.62 -32.71 4.37
N GLU A 104 -16.46 -33.69 4.08
CA GLU A 104 -16.74 -34.86 4.95
C GLU A 104 -17.12 -36.05 4.07
#